data_AF-A0A7X7FWH0-F1
#
_entry.id   AF-A0A7X7FWH0-F1
#
_cell.length_a   1.000
_cell.length_b   1.000
_cell.length_c   1.000
_cell.angle_alpha   90.00
_cell.angle_beta   90.00
_cell.angle_gamma   90.00
#
_symmetry.space_group_name_H-M   'P 1'
#
loop_
_entity.id
_entity.type
_entity.pdbx_description
1 polymer ?
#
loop_
_entity_poly.entity_id
_entity_poly.type
_entity_poly.pdbx_seq_one_letter_code
_entity_poly.pdbx_strand_id
1 'polypeptide(L)'
;MFVSDGDMIKNQFSSKGYPLPLGYDQYTDVAYGNKNFLLNAVNYLCDDEEIVQVRSKDFKMRLLDKERVLKEKTFWQVLNMVFPLILVIIMGIVFAVVRNRKFAR
;
A
#
# COMPACT_ATOMS: atom_id res chain seq x y z
N MET A 1 -15.02 19.90 9.31
CA MET A 1 -13.68 20.23 9.86
C MET A 1 -13.77 21.55 10.61
N PHE A 2 -13.09 21.68 11.76
CA PHE A 2 -12.99 22.93 12.51
C PHE A 2 -11.50 23.26 12.70
N VAL A 3 -11.10 24.49 12.41
CA VAL A 3 -9.73 24.98 12.58
C VAL A 3 -9.80 26.26 13.42
N SER A 4 -9.03 26.32 14.50
CA SER A 4 -9.10 27.40 15.49
C SER A 4 -8.36 28.68 15.05
N ASP A 5 -7.51 28.60 14.03
CA ASP A 5 -6.65 29.69 13.57
C ASP A 5 -6.72 29.83 12.03
N GLY A 6 -6.98 31.06 11.58
CA GLY A 6 -7.11 31.41 10.16
C GLY A 6 -5.80 31.84 9.49
N ASP A 7 -4.74 32.08 10.26
CA ASP A 7 -3.44 32.51 9.71
C ASP A 7 -2.72 31.38 8.97
N MET A 8 -3.12 30.14 9.21
CA MET A 8 -2.56 28.94 8.57
C MET A 8 -2.78 28.91 7.03
N ILE A 9 -3.71 29.71 6.50
CA ILE A 9 -4.05 29.81 5.06
C ILE A 9 -3.29 30.95 4.36
N LYS A 10 -2.65 31.85 5.12
CA LYS A 10 -1.98 33.02 4.56
C LYS A 10 -0.56 32.67 4.10
N ASN A 11 -0.18 33.16 2.92
CA ASN A 11 1.20 33.12 2.47
C ASN A 11 1.96 34.32 3.03
N GLN A 12 3.16 34.07 3.55
CA GLN A 12 4.09 35.15 3.86
C GLN A 12 4.60 35.80 2.56
N PHE A 13 4.92 37.09 2.61
CA PHE A 13 5.59 37.78 1.52
C PHE A 13 7.08 37.90 1.84
N SER A 14 7.90 37.63 0.83
CA SER A 14 9.33 37.92 0.89
C SER A 14 9.56 39.42 0.97
N SER A 15 10.68 39.87 1.53
CA SER A 15 11.08 41.29 1.52
C SER A 15 11.18 41.89 0.10
N LYS A 16 11.23 41.05 -0.94
CA LYS A 16 11.21 41.46 -2.36
C LYS A 16 9.80 41.53 -2.98
N GLY A 17 8.74 41.35 -2.19
CA GLY A 17 7.35 41.54 -2.60
C GLY A 17 6.69 40.36 -3.32
N TYR A 18 7.35 39.21 -3.46
CA TYR A 18 6.74 38.01 -4.02
C TYR A 18 6.13 37.12 -2.91
N PRO A 19 5.01 36.43 -3.18
CA PRO A 19 4.41 35.50 -2.23
C PRO A 19 5.27 34.23 -2.09
N LEU A 20 5.56 33.85 -0.86
CA LEU A 20 6.26 32.60 -0.52
C LEU A 20 5.28 31.42 -0.58
N PRO A 21 5.78 30.18 -0.75
CA PRO A 21 4.92 29.01 -0.73
C PRO A 21 4.16 28.89 0.61
N LEU A 22 2.91 28.44 0.56
CA LEU A 22 2.05 28.32 1.74
C LEU A 22 2.68 27.39 2.79
N GLY A 23 2.81 27.89 4.02
CA GLY A 23 3.48 27.18 5.12
C GLY A 23 4.99 27.44 5.20
N TYR A 24 5.59 28.23 4.31
CA TYR A 24 6.99 28.64 4.45
C TYR A 24 7.12 29.84 5.39
N ASP A 25 7.99 29.72 6.39
CA ASP A 25 8.33 30.79 7.32
C ASP A 25 9.72 31.35 7.02
N GLN A 26 9.78 32.62 6.61
CA GLN A 26 11.02 33.27 6.19
C GLN A 26 12.00 33.55 7.34
N TYR A 27 11.52 33.57 8.59
CA TYR A 27 12.36 33.85 9.75
C TYR A 27 13.04 32.60 10.29
N THR A 28 12.40 31.44 10.11
CA THR A 28 12.90 30.15 10.59
C THR A 28 13.43 29.26 9.46
N ASP A 29 13.21 29.65 8.19
CA ASP A 29 13.50 28.85 6.99
C ASP A 29 12.85 27.45 7.01
N VAL A 30 11.77 27.29 7.78
CA VAL A 30 11.03 26.03 7.89
C VAL A 30 9.82 26.05 6.96
N ALA A 31 9.65 24.98 6.20
CA ALA A 31 8.45 24.73 5.40
C ALA A 31 7.49 23.79 6.16
N TYR A 32 6.41 24.35 6.69
CA TYR A 32 5.32 23.62 7.33
C TYR A 32 4.38 22.97 6.31
N GLY A 33 3.69 21.92 6.75
CA GLY A 33 2.77 21.13 5.91
C GLY A 33 1.42 21.80 5.59
N ASN A 34 1.26 23.09 5.82
CA ASN A 34 -0.04 23.81 5.71
C ASN A 34 -0.68 23.63 4.33
N LYS A 35 0.13 23.69 3.26
CA LYS A 35 -0.35 23.44 1.88
C LYS A 35 -0.96 22.05 1.72
N ASN A 36 -0.27 21.01 2.20
CA ASN A 36 -0.74 19.64 2.08
C ASN A 36 -1.96 19.39 2.98
N PHE A 37 -1.96 19.96 4.19
CA PHE A 37 -3.10 19.90 5.09
C PHE A 37 -4.37 20.50 4.44
N LEU A 38 -4.28 21.71 3.90
CA LEU A 38 -5.44 22.36 3.26
C LEU A 38 -5.90 21.60 2.01
N LEU A 39 -4.97 21.09 1.20
CA LEU A 39 -5.32 20.32 0.01
C LEU A 39 -6.08 19.03 0.39
N ASN A 40 -5.64 18.34 1.44
CA ASN A 40 -6.35 17.18 1.97
C ASN A 40 -7.69 17.56 2.62
N ALA A 41 -7.76 18.69 3.31
CA ALA A 41 -8.99 19.20 3.92
C ALA A 41 -10.07 19.52 2.88
N VAL A 42 -9.69 20.18 1.77
CA VAL A 42 -10.60 20.47 0.66
C VAL A 42 -11.08 19.19 0.01
N ASN A 43 -10.17 18.25 -0.30
CA ASN A 43 -10.55 16.96 -0.88
C ASN A 43 -11.51 16.18 0.04
N TYR A 44 -11.27 16.20 1.35
CA TYR A 44 -12.16 15.59 2.35
C TYR A 44 -13.55 16.23 2.39
N LEU A 45 -13.63 17.55 2.27
CA LEU A 45 -14.92 18.28 2.32
C LEU A 45 -15.71 18.16 1.01
N CYS A 46 -15.03 17.95 -0.12
CA CYS A 46 -15.63 17.81 -1.45
C CYS A 46 -15.92 16.36 -1.85
N ASP A 47 -15.72 15.39 -0.95
CA ASP A 47 -15.90 13.94 -1.19
C ASP A 47 -15.00 13.39 -2.32
N ASP A 48 -13.85 14.04 -2.58
CA ASP A 48 -12.81 13.60 -3.51
C ASP A 48 -11.82 12.61 -2.82
N GLU A 49 -12.32 11.75 -1.92
CA GLU A 49 -11.51 10.87 -1.08
C GLU A 49 -10.76 9.76 -1.85
N GLU A 50 -11.14 9.49 -3.09
CA GLU A 50 -10.56 8.39 -3.88
C GLU A 50 -9.07 8.60 -4.22
N ILE A 51 -8.52 9.82 -4.11
CA ILE A 51 -7.15 10.14 -4.55
C ILE A 51 -6.17 10.33 -3.37
N VAL A 52 -6.66 10.64 -2.16
CA VAL A 52 -5.80 10.96 -1.01
C VAL A 52 -5.23 9.71 -0.32
N GLN A 53 -5.98 8.60 -0.31
CA GLN A 53 -5.53 7.36 0.36
C GLN A 53 -4.37 6.63 -0.33
N VAL A 54 -4.07 6.95 -1.59
CA VAL A 54 -3.00 6.27 -2.35
C VAL A 54 -1.60 6.82 -2.04
N ARG A 55 -1.47 8.05 -1.50
CA ARG A 55 -0.16 8.68 -1.22
C ARG A 55 0.38 8.47 0.19
N SER A 56 -0.47 8.15 1.17
CA SER A 56 -0.07 7.99 2.58
C SER A 56 0.37 6.57 2.93
N LYS A 57 0.14 5.62 2.03
CA LYS A 57 0.75 4.31 2.12
C LYS A 57 2.10 4.40 1.46
N ASP A 58 3.09 4.92 2.20
CA ASP A 58 4.48 4.53 2.01
C ASP A 58 4.51 3.01 2.13
N PHE A 59 4.22 2.34 1.03
CA PHE A 59 4.67 0.99 0.79
C PHE A 59 6.19 1.14 0.80
N LYS A 60 6.77 1.03 2.00
CA LYS A 60 8.08 0.42 2.18
C LYS A 60 7.94 -1.01 1.68
N MET A 61 7.78 -1.18 0.36
CA MET A 61 8.25 -2.36 -0.30
C MET A 61 9.72 -2.38 0.06
N ARG A 62 10.08 -3.20 1.07
CA ARG A 62 11.40 -3.83 1.08
C ARG A 62 11.52 -4.34 -0.34
N LEU A 63 12.38 -3.70 -1.14
CA LEU A 63 12.48 -3.97 -2.57
C LEU A 63 12.49 -5.48 -2.70
N LEU A 64 11.42 -6.02 -3.29
CA LEU A 64 11.34 -7.45 -3.52
C LEU A 64 12.54 -7.74 -4.40
N ASP A 65 13.49 -8.52 -3.90
CA ASP A 65 14.72 -8.84 -4.61
C ASP A 65 14.35 -9.59 -5.88
N LYS A 66 14.24 -8.83 -6.98
CA LYS A 66 13.73 -9.31 -8.26
C LYS A 66 14.65 -10.38 -8.82
N GLU A 67 15.94 -10.36 -8.48
CA GLU A 67 16.86 -11.43 -8.89
C GLU A 67 16.53 -12.76 -8.22
N ARG A 68 16.31 -12.75 -6.90
CA ARG A 68 15.96 -13.97 -6.16
C ARG A 68 14.64 -14.55 -6.63
N VAL A 69 13.64 -13.68 -6.84
CA VAL A 69 12.33 -14.11 -7.36
C VAL A 69 12.46 -14.73 -8.75
N LEU A 70 13.27 -14.16 -9.65
CA LEU A 70 13.48 -14.73 -10.99
C LEU A 70 14.23 -16.07 -10.94
N LYS A 71 15.24 -16.20 -10.08
CA LYS A 71 16.01 -17.45 -9.90
C LYS A 71 15.14 -18.57 -9.31
N GLU A 72 14.28 -18.27 -8.34
CA GLU A 72 13.47 -19.27 -7.64
C GLU A 72 12.08 -19.47 -8.28
N LYS A 73 11.66 -18.64 -9.25
CA LYS A 73 10.33 -18.67 -9.86
C LYS A 73 9.92 -20.07 -10.30
N THR A 74 10.80 -20.76 -11.02
CA THR A 74 10.54 -22.10 -11.56
C THR A 74 10.32 -23.13 -10.46
N PHE A 75 11.12 -23.06 -9.39
CA PHE A 75 10.95 -23.95 -8.23
C PHE A 75 9.59 -23.76 -7.57
N TRP A 76 9.22 -22.51 -7.29
CA TRP A 76 7.94 -22.19 -6.65
C TRP A 76 6.74 -22.53 -7.54
N GLN A 77 6.85 -22.36 -8.86
CA GLN A 77 5.81 -22.75 -9.82
C GLN A 77 5.62 -24.27 -9.86
N VAL A 78 6.71 -25.04 -9.94
CA VAL A 78 6.64 -26.50 -9.95
C VAL A 78 6.11 -27.03 -8.62
N LEU A 79 6.58 -26.50 -7.49
CA LEU A 79 6.10 -26.89 -6.17
C LEU A 79 4.59 -26.70 -6.05
N ASN A 80 4.09 -25.51 -6.37
CA ASN A 80 2.67 -25.19 -6.26
C ASN A 80 1.79 -25.96 -7.26
N MET A 81 2.35 -26.43 -8.37
CA MET A 81 1.63 -27.24 -9.36
C MET A 81 1.61 -28.73 -9.00
N VAL A 82 2.77 -29.28 -8.60
CA VAL A 82 2.94 -30.72 -8.34
C VAL A 82 2.39 -31.12 -6.98
N PHE A 83 2.52 -30.26 -5.97
CA PHE A 83 2.01 -30.52 -4.62
C PHE A 83 0.51 -30.87 -4.57
N PRO A 84 -0.41 -30.06 -5.15
CA PRO A 84 -1.83 -30.41 -5.14
C PRO A 84 -2.14 -31.66 -5.97
N LEU A 85 -1.40 -31.90 -7.06
CA LEU A 85 -1.58 -33.10 -7.88
C LEU A 85 -1.25 -34.38 -7.08
N ILE A 86 -0.14 -34.37 -6.34
CA ILE A 86 0.25 -35.49 -5.46
C ILE A 86 -0.81 -35.72 -4.38
N LEU A 87 -1.32 -34.65 -3.76
CA LEU A 87 -2.38 -34.76 -2.75
C LEU A 87 -3.63 -35.47 -3.28
N VAL A 88 -4.08 -35.12 -4.49
CA VAL A 88 -5.25 -35.77 -5.11
C VAL A 88 -4.98 -37.26 -5.36
N ILE A 89 -3.79 -37.61 -5.86
CA ILE A 89 -3.41 -39.01 -6.10
C ILE A 89 -3.39 -39.81 -4.79
N ILE A 90 -2.79 -39.26 -3.73
CA ILE A 90 -2.74 -39.90 -2.41
C ILE A 90 -4.16 -40.12 -1.89
N MET A 91 -5.04 -39.12 -1.96
CA MET A 91 -6.43 -39.27 -1.54
C MET A 91 -7.16 -40.34 -2.35
N GLY A 92 -6.93 -40.42 -3.66
CA GLY A 92 -7.48 -41.46 -4.52
C GLY A 92 -7.04 -42.87 -4.10
N ILE A 93 -5.75 -43.07 -3.81
CA ILE A 93 -5.21 -44.35 -3.34
C ILE A 93 -5.79 -44.70 -1.97
N VAL A 94 -5.78 -43.77 -1.02
CA VAL A 94 -6.35 -43.97 0.32
C VAL A 94 -7.82 -44.37 0.21
N PHE A 95 -8.61 -43.68 -0.62
CA PHE A 95 -10.01 -44.01 -0.85
C PHE A 95 -10.19 -45.40 -1.45
N ALA A 96 -9.39 -45.76 -2.45
CA ALA A 96 -9.45 -47.10 -3.06
C ALA A 96 -9.09 -48.21 -2.07
N VAL A 97 -8.05 -48.02 -1.25
CA VAL A 97 -7.63 -48.98 -0.22
C VAL A 97 -8.70 -49.12 0.86
N VAL A 98 -9.24 -48.00 1.38
CA VAL A 98 -10.31 -48.02 2.38
C VAL A 98 -11.58 -48.68 1.83
N ARG A 99 -11.95 -48.38 0.57
CA ARG A 99 -13.09 -49.01 -0.10
C ARG A 99 -12.91 -50.52 -0.20
N ASN A 100 -11.76 -50.98 -0.68
CA ASN A 100 -11.49 -52.41 -0.82
C ASN A 100 -11.48 -53.13 0.54
N ARG A 101 -11.04 -52.48 1.62
CA ARG A 101 -11.08 -53.08 2.97
C ARG A 101 -12.47 -53.11 3.59
N LYS A 102 -13.36 -52.17 3.24
CA LYS A 102 -14.71 -52.05 3.83
C LYS A 102 -15.81 -52.77 3.04
N PHE A 103 -15.65 -52.92 1.71
CA PHE A 103 -16.66 -53.47 0.81
C PHE A 103 -16.27 -54.78 0.12
N ALA A 104 -15.03 -55.28 0.26
CA ALA A 104 -14.64 -56.61 -0.23
C ALA A 104 -14.92 -57.72 0.80
N ARG A 105 -15.97 -57.56 1.61
CA ARG A 105 -16.53 -58.61 2.47
C ARG A 105 -18.01 -58.74 2.17
#